data_AF-A0A948R1W1-F1
#
_entry.id   AF-A0A948R1W1-F1
#
_cell.length_a   1.000
_cell.length_b   1.000
_cell.length_c   1.000
_cell.angle_alpha   90.00
_cell.angle_beta   90.00
_cell.angle_gamma   90.00
#
_symmetry.space_group_name_H-M   'P 1'
#
loop_
_entity.id
_entity.type
_entity.pdbx_description
1 polymer ?
#
loop_
_entity_poly.entity_id
_entity_poly.type
_entity_poly.pdbx_seq_one_letter_code
_entity_poly.pdbx_strand_id
1 'polypeptide(L)'
;MGSFGFLLSNVTCRANDSRCIGGDPVLDEAADQFSRSIESQNAPIGILPVVVATHLRSAGGPLTFFSAIAQFGTAEDIALAELRIELLFPADEATRRALVEQHSDG
;
A
#
# COMPACT_ATOMS: atom_id res chain seq x y z
N MET A 1 17.57 -17.57 29.19
CA MET A 1 16.27 -16.99 28.81
C MET A 1 16.53 -15.79 27.93
N GLY A 2 16.60 -16.00 26.61
CA GLY A 2 16.89 -14.97 25.61
C GLY A 2 15.62 -14.62 24.86
N SER A 3 15.32 -13.32 24.75
CA SER A 3 14.18 -12.83 23.98
C SER A 3 14.65 -12.49 22.56
N PHE A 4 14.09 -13.23 21.60
CA PHE A 4 14.15 -13.04 20.16
C PHE A 4 13.55 -11.67 19.78
N GLY A 5 14.38 -10.66 19.54
CA GLY A 5 13.88 -9.36 19.09
C GLY A 5 14.93 -8.42 18.52
N PHE A 6 16.10 -8.94 18.14
CA PHE A 6 17.20 -8.11 17.66
C PHE A 6 18.00 -8.85 16.58
N LEU A 7 17.32 -9.29 15.53
CA LEU A 7 18.03 -9.86 14.37
C LEU A 7 17.14 -9.77 13.13
N LEU A 8 17.15 -8.58 12.52
CA LEU A 8 17.04 -8.34 11.07
C LEU A 8 17.31 -6.85 10.76
N SER A 9 18.21 -6.21 11.51
CA SER A 9 18.75 -4.90 11.14
C SER A 9 20.07 -5.11 10.40
N ASN A 10 19.96 -5.57 9.16
CA ASN A 10 21.03 -5.52 8.14
C ASN A 10 20.49 -6.06 6.82
N VAL A 11 19.62 -5.30 6.16
CA VAL A 11 19.41 -5.37 4.70
C VAL A 11 19.08 -3.96 4.23
N THR A 12 20.10 -3.30 3.66
CA THR A 12 20.05 -2.25 2.64
C THR A 12 18.95 -1.19 2.79
N CYS A 13 19.25 -0.07 3.48
CA CYS A 13 18.54 1.20 3.21
C CYS A 13 18.62 1.45 1.70
N ARG A 14 17.49 1.33 1.00
CA ARG A 14 17.36 1.87 -0.35
C ARG A 14 17.29 3.39 -0.17
N ALA A 15 18.09 4.15 -0.91
CA ALA A 15 18.20 5.61 -0.74
C ALA A 15 16.88 6.40 -0.85
N ASN A 16 15.79 5.74 -1.27
CA ASN A 16 14.44 6.31 -1.39
C ASN A 16 13.53 6.02 -0.17
N ASP A 17 14.05 5.39 0.88
CA ASP A 17 13.26 5.03 2.06
C ASP A 17 13.37 6.14 3.13
N SER A 18 12.30 6.92 3.31
CA SER A 18 12.25 8.09 4.19
C SER A 18 12.64 7.79 5.63
N ARG A 19 12.48 6.54 6.08
CA ARG A 19 12.84 6.09 7.44
C ARG A 19 14.34 6.20 7.73
N CYS A 20 15.20 6.21 6.70
CA CYS A 20 16.65 6.38 6.89
C CYS A 20 17.07 7.85 7.04
N ILE A 21 16.20 8.81 6.67
CA ILE A 21 16.52 10.25 6.64
C ILE A 21 15.94 11.00 7.85
N GLY A 22 14.89 10.51 8.50
CA GLY A 22 14.41 11.09 9.75
C GLY A 22 13.17 10.40 10.30
N GLY A 23 13.20 10.08 11.60
CA GLY A 23 11.99 9.81 12.37
C GLY A 23 11.39 11.14 12.79
N ASP A 24 10.14 11.39 12.41
CA ASP A 24 9.37 12.55 12.86
C ASP A 24 8.51 12.09 14.06
N PRO A 25 8.72 12.65 15.27
CA PRO A 25 7.98 12.24 16.46
C PRO A 25 6.47 12.41 16.31
N VAL A 26 6.00 13.33 15.48
CA VAL A 26 4.57 13.51 15.19
C VAL A 26 4.03 12.35 14.34
N LEU A 27 4.81 11.89 13.35
CA LEU A 27 4.43 10.73 12.54
C LEU A 27 4.49 9.44 13.37
N ASP A 28 5.46 9.32 14.27
CA ASP A 28 5.57 8.17 15.18
C ASP A 28 4.37 8.13 16.15
N GLU A 29 3.99 9.26 16.76
CA GLU A 29 2.80 9.35 17.62
C GLU A 29 1.52 9.00 16.85
N ALA A 30 1.37 9.50 15.60
CA ALA A 30 0.23 9.17 14.76
C ALA A 30 0.18 7.68 14.40
N ALA A 31 1.33 7.06 14.11
CA ALA A 31 1.43 5.63 13.83
C ALA A 31 1.04 4.77 15.05
N ASP A 32 1.47 5.17 16.24
CA ASP A 32 1.09 4.53 17.51
C ASP A 32 -0.41 4.65 17.77
N GLN A 33 -0.98 5.84 17.57
CA GLN A 33 -2.41 6.07 17.73
C GLN A 33 -3.24 5.19 16.78
N PHE A 34 -2.82 5.10 15.51
CA PHE A 34 -3.50 4.27 14.52
C PHE A 34 -3.43 2.79 14.87
N SER A 35 -2.26 2.31 15.29
CA SER A 35 -2.05 0.90 15.68
C SER A 35 -2.99 0.48 16.82
N ARG A 36 -3.15 1.31 17.85
CA ARG A 36 -4.09 1.05 18.96
C ARG A 36 -5.55 0.96 18.52
N SER A 37 -5.94 1.71 17.47
CA SER A 37 -7.30 1.63 16.92
C SER A 37 -7.54 0.28 16.22
N ILE A 38 -6.54 -0.25 15.51
CA ILE A 38 -6.62 -1.52 14.79
C ILE A 38 -6.60 -2.74 15.73
N GLU A 39 -5.87 -2.68 16.85
CA GLU A 39 -5.82 -3.77 17.84
C GLU A 39 -7.21 -4.15 18.39
N SER A 40 -8.16 -3.20 18.41
CA SER A 40 -9.55 -3.43 18.81
C SER A 40 -10.37 -4.26 17.79
N GLN A 41 -9.86 -4.44 16.57
CA GLN A 41 -10.51 -5.16 15.47
C GLN A 41 -9.91 -6.55 15.20
N ASN A 42 -9.26 -7.16 16.20
CA ASN A 42 -8.62 -8.47 16.08
C ASN A 42 -9.61 -9.60 15.79
N ALA A 43 -9.93 -9.79 14.50
CA ALA A 43 -10.52 -11.02 13.99
C ALA A 43 -9.43 -12.09 13.82
N PRO A 44 -9.74 -13.38 13.96
CA PRO A 44 -8.77 -14.45 13.74
C PRO A 44 -8.18 -14.34 12.32
N ILE A 45 -6.85 -14.23 12.25
CA ILE A 45 -6.11 -14.12 10.98
C ILE A 45 -6.10 -15.51 10.33
N GLY A 46 -6.91 -15.68 9.28
CA GLY A 46 -6.86 -16.84 8.39
C GLY A 46 -5.71 -16.76 7.39
N ILE A 47 -5.75 -17.59 6.34
CA ILE A 47 -4.82 -17.44 5.21
C ILE A 47 -5.11 -16.11 4.53
N LEU A 48 -4.19 -15.15 4.65
CA LEU A 48 -4.30 -13.86 3.98
C LEU A 48 -3.84 -13.97 2.51
N PRO A 49 -4.52 -13.27 1.58
CA PRO A 49 -4.07 -13.22 0.20
C PRO A 49 -2.70 -12.53 0.11
N VAL A 50 -1.89 -12.95 -0.86
CA VAL A 50 -0.54 -12.37 -1.10
C VAL A 50 -0.60 -10.90 -1.54
N VAL A 51 -1.77 -10.44 -2.00
CA VAL A 51 -2.03 -9.06 -2.41
C VAL A 51 -3.24 -8.53 -1.65
N VAL A 52 -3.11 -7.33 -1.08
CA VAL A 52 -4.23 -6.60 -0.48
C VAL A 52 -5.04 -5.95 -1.59
N ALA A 53 -6.33 -6.26 -1.65
CA ALA A 53 -7.22 -5.72 -2.64
C ALA A 53 -8.00 -4.50 -2.11
N THR A 54 -8.19 -3.51 -2.97
CA THR A 54 -9.08 -2.37 -2.76
C THR A 54 -10.47 -2.74 -3.27
N HIS A 55 -11.48 -2.64 -2.40
CA HIS A 55 -12.88 -2.85 -2.76
C HIS A 55 -13.59 -1.50 -2.90
N LEU A 56 -14.12 -1.23 -4.09
CA LEU A 56 -14.87 -0.02 -4.41
C LEU A 56 -16.33 -0.37 -4.68
N ARG A 57 -17.24 0.49 -4.23
CA ARG A 57 -18.66 0.41 -4.62
C ARG A 57 -18.89 1.37 -5.78
N SER A 58 -19.36 0.84 -6.90
CA SER A 58 -19.78 1.61 -8.09
C SER A 58 -21.28 1.44 -8.35
N ALA A 59 -21.86 2.34 -9.15
CA ALA A 59 -23.25 2.21 -9.60
C ALA A 59 -23.48 0.91 -10.42
N GLY A 60 -22.45 0.44 -11.12
CA GLY A 60 -22.47 -0.84 -11.86
C GLY A 60 -22.20 -2.09 -11.02
N GLY A 61 -22.04 -1.95 -9.70
CA GLY A 61 -21.72 -3.06 -8.79
C GLY A 61 -20.37 -2.92 -8.07
N PRO A 62 -20.00 -3.92 -7.26
CA PRO A 62 -18.70 -3.94 -6.57
C PRO A 62 -17.56 -4.12 -7.58
N LEU A 63 -16.46 -3.39 -7.36
CA LEU A 63 -15.22 -3.54 -8.12
C LEU A 63 -14.08 -3.85 -7.16
N THR A 64 -13.22 -4.77 -7.55
CA THR A 64 -12.06 -5.20 -6.76
C THR A 64 -10.78 -4.98 -7.55
N PHE A 65 -9.83 -4.26 -6.96
CA PHE A 65 -8.55 -3.94 -7.58
C PHE A 65 -7.39 -4.36 -6.70
N PHE A 66 -6.23 -4.60 -7.30
CA PHE A 66 -4.97 -4.42 -6.60
C PHE A 66 -4.25 -3.22 -7.18
N SER A 67 -3.58 -2.44 -6.32
CA SER A 67 -2.86 -1.25 -6.75
C SER A 67 -1.36 -1.52 -6.87
N ALA A 68 -0.72 -0.83 -7.80
CA ALA A 68 0.73 -0.73 -7.90
C ALA A 68 1.13 0.72 -8.11
N ILE A 69 2.19 1.17 -7.44
CA ILE A 69 2.73 2.52 -7.60
C ILE A 69 4.00 2.45 -8.45
N ALA A 70 3.96 3.08 -9.62
CA ALA A 70 5.14 3.31 -10.46
C ALA A 70 5.70 4.70 -10.17
N GLN A 71 6.94 4.77 -9.69
CA GLN A 71 7.63 6.03 -9.38
C GLN A 71 8.75 6.28 -10.40
N PHE A 72 8.70 7.43 -11.07
CA PHE A 72 9.72 7.89 -12.01
C PHE A 72 10.51 9.02 -11.36
N GLY A 73 11.77 8.73 -11.02
CA GLY A 73 12.71 9.67 -10.42
C GLY A 73 14.14 9.13 -10.48
N THR A 74 15.11 10.02 -10.37
CA THR A 74 16.54 9.72 -10.20
C THR A 74 16.94 10.02 -8.75
N ALA A 75 17.88 9.25 -8.20
CA ALA A 75 18.26 9.35 -6.78
C ALA A 75 18.87 10.71 -6.37
N GLU A 76 19.21 11.58 -7.32
CA GLU A 76 19.77 12.91 -7.07
C GLU A 76 18.74 14.05 -7.10
N ASP A 77 17.54 13.82 -7.64
CA ASP A 77 16.57 14.89 -7.86
C ASP A 77 15.56 14.98 -6.72
N ILE A 78 16.01 15.50 -5.57
CA ILE A 78 15.18 15.81 -4.41
C ILE A 78 14.18 16.97 -4.69
N ALA A 79 14.42 17.75 -5.76
CA ALA A 79 13.67 18.97 -6.08
C ALA A 79 12.72 18.86 -7.29
N LEU A 80 12.82 17.81 -8.11
CA LEU A 80 11.82 17.54 -9.15
C LEU A 80 10.68 16.76 -8.53
N ALA A 81 9.44 17.17 -8.81
CA ALA A 81 8.27 16.42 -8.40
C ALA A 81 8.37 15.00 -8.99
N GLU A 82 8.72 14.03 -8.15
CA GLU A 82 8.76 12.63 -8.54
C GLU A 82 7.39 12.23 -9.08
N LEU A 83 7.31 11.82 -10.35
CA LEU A 83 6.05 11.40 -10.92
C LEU A 83 5.71 10.03 -10.34
N ARG A 84 4.63 9.96 -9.56
CA ARG A 84 4.08 8.71 -9.05
C ARG A 84 2.75 8.44 -9.75
N ILE A 85 2.67 7.30 -10.43
CA ILE A 85 1.46 6.80 -11.08
C ILE A 85 0.94 5.63 -10.26
N GLU A 86 -0.30 5.74 -9.78
CA GLU A 86 -1.01 4.61 -9.20
C GLU A 86 -1.81 3.88 -10.28
N LEU A 87 -1.54 2.59 -10.43
CA LEU A 87 -2.21 1.70 -11.36
C LEU A 87 -3.18 0.83 -10.57
N LEU A 88 -4.44 0.77 -11.02
CA LEU A 88 -5.48 -0.09 -10.46
C LEU A 88 -5.73 -1.24 -11.43
N PHE A 89 -5.25 -2.43 -11.09
CA PHE A 89 -5.46 -3.64 -11.90
C PHE A 89 -6.68 -4.42 -11.40
N PRO A 90 -7.56 -4.91 -12.30
CA PRO A 90 -8.70 -5.71 -11.87
C PRO A 90 -8.21 -6.97 -11.16
N ALA A 91 -8.68 -7.16 -9.92
CA ALA A 91 -8.32 -8.32 -9.11
C ALA A 91 -9.20 -9.54 -9.40
N ASP A 92 -10.30 -9.37 -10.12
CA ASP A 92 -11.20 -10.43 -10.54
C ASP A 92 -11.77 -10.19 -11.95
N GLU A 93 -12.32 -11.26 -12.52
CA GLU A 93 -12.88 -11.28 -13.88
C GLU A 93 -14.13 -10.40 -14.02
N ALA A 94 -14.93 -10.26 -12.96
CA ALA A 94 -16.13 -9.43 -12.97
C ALA A 94 -15.77 -7.95 -13.12
N THR A 95 -14.78 -7.49 -12.35
CA THR A 95 -14.23 -6.14 -12.41
C THR A 95 -13.62 -5.87 -13.78
N ARG A 96 -12.88 -6.84 -14.34
CA ARG A 96 -12.31 -6.70 -15.69
C ARG A 96 -13.39 -6.47 -16.75
N ARG A 97 -14.48 -7.24 -16.73
CA ARG A 97 -15.59 -7.08 -17.69
C ARG A 97 -16.27 -5.73 -17.54
N ALA A 98 -16.56 -5.32 -16.30
CA ALA A 98 -17.18 -4.03 -16.02
C ALA A 98 -16.36 -2.86 -16.59
N LEU A 99 -15.03 -2.90 -16.49
CA LEU A 99 -14.15 -1.87 -17.05
C LEU A 99 -14.16 -1.84 -18.58
N VAL A 100 -14.20 -3.01 -19.23
CA VAL A 100 -14.28 -3.09 -20.69
C VAL A 100 -15.62 -2.55 -21.18
N GLU A 101 -16.72 -2.94 -20.54
CA GLU A 101 -18.08 -2.50 -20.87
C GLU A 101 -18.23 -0.98 -20.70
N GLN A 102 -17.69 -0.40 -19.63
CA GLN A 102 -17.71 1.05 -19.39
C GLN A 102 -16.88 1.84 -20.39
N HIS A 103 -15.80 1.29 -20.94
CA HIS A 103 -14.98 1.96 -21.96
C HIS A 103 -15.65 1.97 -23.34
N SER A 104 -16.61 1.08 -23.60
CA SER A 104 -17.34 1.00 -24.88
C SER A 104 -18.50 1.99 -25.03
N ASP A 105 -18.81 2.80 -24.01
CA ASP A 105 -19.91 3.78 -24.00
C ASP A 105 -19.45 5.23 -24.34
N GLY A 106 -18.34 5.37 -25.06
CA GLY A 106 -17.75 6.65 -25.50
C GLY A 106 -17.88 6.93 -26.99
#